data_AF-A0AA95RP20-F1
#
_entry.id   AF-A0AA95RP20-F1
#
_cell.length_a   1.000
_cell.length_b   1.000
_cell.length_c   1.000
_cell.angle_alpha   90.00
_cell.angle_beta   90.00
_cell.angle_gamma   90.00
#
_symmetry.space_group_name_H-M   'P 1'
#
loop_
_entity.id
_entity.type
_entity.pdbx_description
1 polymer ?
#
loop_
_entity_poly.entity_id
_entity_poly.type
_entity_poly.pdbx_seq_one_letter_code
_entity_poly.pdbx_strand_id
1 'polypeptide(L)'
;MNQLEIGIWEERANQAQAALDSLFWNEAIKMYNIETPCPNGECNTIFHYWWMAHAVDVLVDGLQRTGEHWYAERLSAFHEGLLQRNGGVWPNELYDDMEWMALAWLRAYQATGQAAYKATALLLWKDIQTGWNEHMGGGIAWQKTQLDYKNTPANAPAAILAARLYQAFGEAENLEWALKIYRWQKEHLVDPTTGFVWDGMNRTGDGQIDKDWKYSYNQGVYIGAAVELYRITNDPSYLEDARLTFSAAAYELAEAKGGVLPDEGNGDAGLFKGILIRYTAEWAKADAAAVEAVDFLRTNAECLWEQGKSEDAALFGTDWTLSSTGVIQLSSQLSAIKLLDKMAELTKDQI
;
A
#
# COMPACT_ATOMS: atom_id res chain seq x y z
N MET A 1 -21.62 -14.44 -9.58
CA MET A 1 -20.40 -15.10 -10.09
C MET A 1 -20.55 -16.60 -9.96
N ASN A 2 -19.99 -17.39 -10.89
CA ASN A 2 -20.04 -18.86 -10.82
C ASN A 2 -18.90 -19.38 -9.91
N GLN A 3 -19.04 -20.52 -9.24
CA GLN A 3 -17.99 -21.13 -8.39
C GLN A 3 -16.64 -21.27 -9.12
N LEU A 4 -16.67 -21.39 -10.46
CA LEU A 4 -15.51 -21.42 -11.33
C LEU A 4 -14.66 -20.11 -11.27
N GLU A 5 -15.30 -18.94 -11.14
CA GLU A 5 -14.61 -17.64 -11.02
C GLU A 5 -13.97 -17.43 -9.64
N ILE A 6 -14.44 -18.11 -8.60
CA ILE A 6 -13.82 -18.00 -7.25
C ILE A 6 -12.49 -18.76 -7.25
N GLY A 7 -12.51 -20.00 -7.75
CA GLY A 7 -11.32 -20.83 -7.80
C GLY A 7 -10.20 -20.24 -8.65
N ILE A 8 -10.52 -19.46 -9.68
CA ILE A 8 -9.48 -18.89 -10.57
C ILE A 8 -8.66 -17.79 -9.86
N TRP A 9 -9.29 -16.87 -9.12
CA TRP A 9 -8.56 -15.78 -8.48
C TRP A 9 -7.73 -16.26 -7.29
N GLU A 10 -8.24 -17.22 -6.52
CA GLU A 10 -7.47 -17.87 -5.46
C GLU A 10 -6.23 -18.56 -6.01
N GLU A 11 -6.38 -19.33 -7.09
CA GLU A 11 -5.27 -20.02 -7.73
C GLU A 11 -4.23 -19.04 -8.29
N ARG A 12 -4.69 -17.96 -8.93
CA ARG A 12 -3.81 -16.89 -9.44
C ARG A 12 -3.01 -16.21 -8.32
N ALA A 13 -3.67 -15.88 -7.21
CA ALA A 13 -3.03 -15.30 -6.04
C ALA A 13 -2.02 -16.28 -5.40
N ASN A 14 -2.36 -17.57 -5.30
CA ASN A 14 -1.45 -18.62 -4.84
C ASN A 14 -0.20 -18.72 -5.71
N GLN A 15 -0.35 -18.73 -7.04
CA GLN A 15 0.79 -18.80 -7.95
C GLN A 15 1.71 -17.57 -7.82
N ALA A 16 1.14 -16.37 -7.69
CA ALA A 16 1.93 -15.16 -7.52
C ALA A 16 2.66 -15.10 -6.17
N GLN A 17 2.03 -15.57 -5.10
CA GLN A 17 2.66 -15.73 -3.77
C GLN A 17 3.76 -16.79 -3.78
N ALA A 18 3.54 -17.93 -4.43
CA ALA A 18 4.56 -18.97 -4.59
C ALA A 18 5.76 -18.47 -5.40
N ALA A 19 5.53 -17.69 -6.46
CA ALA A 19 6.60 -17.05 -7.23
C ALA A 19 7.38 -16.04 -6.37
N LEU A 20 6.70 -15.22 -5.54
CA LEU A 20 7.36 -14.32 -4.59
C LEU A 20 8.28 -15.10 -3.65
N ASP A 21 7.74 -16.12 -2.98
CA ASP A 21 8.50 -16.86 -1.97
C ASP A 21 9.67 -17.63 -2.58
N SER A 22 9.46 -18.31 -3.71
CA SER A 22 10.50 -19.14 -4.34
C SER A 22 11.60 -18.34 -5.06
N LEU A 23 11.27 -17.18 -5.63
CA LEU A 23 12.20 -16.44 -6.50
C LEU A 23 12.81 -15.20 -5.86
N PHE A 24 12.18 -14.64 -4.81
CA PHE A 24 12.69 -13.48 -4.11
C PHE A 24 13.22 -13.82 -2.72
N TRP A 25 12.78 -14.88 -2.04
CA TRP A 25 13.24 -15.14 -0.66
C TRP A 25 14.74 -15.37 -0.59
N ASN A 26 15.38 -14.64 0.32
CA ASN A 26 16.79 -14.78 0.60
C ASN A 26 17.00 -15.17 2.06
N GLU A 27 17.29 -16.46 2.25
CA GLU A 27 17.51 -17.06 3.57
C GLU A 27 18.68 -16.40 4.34
N ALA A 28 19.70 -15.90 3.64
CA ALA A 28 20.89 -15.32 4.28
C ALA A 28 20.60 -13.99 4.97
N ILE A 29 19.67 -13.19 4.43
CA ILE A 29 19.27 -11.90 4.99
C ILE A 29 17.87 -11.94 5.64
N LYS A 30 17.19 -13.09 5.58
CA LYS A 30 15.82 -13.30 6.07
C LYS A 30 14.83 -12.25 5.57
N MET A 31 14.97 -11.86 4.31
CA MET A 31 14.14 -10.87 3.63
C MET A 31 14.01 -11.26 2.16
N TYR A 32 13.15 -10.56 1.42
CA TYR A 32 13.13 -10.67 -0.04
C TYR A 32 14.29 -9.89 -0.68
N ASN A 33 14.85 -10.48 -1.74
CA ASN A 33 15.65 -9.77 -2.72
C ASN A 33 14.81 -8.66 -3.34
N ILE A 34 15.42 -7.54 -3.72
CA ILE A 34 14.68 -6.43 -4.35
C ILE A 34 14.38 -6.65 -5.83
N GLU A 35 14.93 -7.71 -6.44
CA GLU A 35 14.65 -8.10 -7.82
C GLU A 35 14.96 -9.58 -8.08
N THR A 36 14.36 -10.14 -9.14
CA THR A 36 14.63 -11.51 -9.61
C THR A 36 14.73 -11.56 -11.15
N PRO A 37 15.69 -12.31 -11.72
CA PRO A 37 16.83 -12.91 -11.03
C PRO A 37 17.74 -11.83 -10.42
N CYS A 38 18.42 -12.14 -9.31
CA CYS A 38 19.35 -11.23 -8.64
C CYS A 38 20.73 -11.25 -9.34
N PRO A 39 21.07 -10.26 -10.17
CA PRO A 39 22.28 -10.31 -11.00
C PRO A 39 23.52 -10.34 -10.12
N ASN A 40 24.41 -11.31 -10.36
CA ASN A 40 25.64 -11.57 -9.59
C ASN A 40 25.44 -11.77 -8.07
N GLY A 41 24.20 -11.92 -7.59
CA GLY A 41 23.90 -11.95 -6.16
C GLY A 41 23.99 -10.59 -5.45
N GLU A 42 24.10 -9.48 -6.18
CA GLU A 42 24.38 -8.14 -5.63
C GLU A 42 23.15 -7.21 -5.62
N CYS A 43 21.95 -7.73 -5.85
CA CYS A 43 20.73 -6.93 -5.93
C CYS A 43 20.41 -6.15 -4.64
N ASN A 44 20.85 -6.59 -3.45
CA ASN A 44 20.45 -5.99 -2.17
C ASN A 44 21.42 -4.92 -1.63
N THR A 45 22.22 -4.29 -2.51
CA THR A 45 23.12 -3.19 -2.12
C THR A 45 22.33 -2.00 -1.57
N ILE A 46 21.18 -1.69 -2.17
CA ILE A 46 20.21 -0.72 -1.66
C ILE A 46 19.23 -1.43 -0.72
N PHE A 47 18.91 -0.77 0.40
CA PHE A 47 17.89 -1.25 1.32
C PHE A 47 16.59 -0.46 1.12
N HIS A 48 15.65 -1.04 0.37
CA HIS A 48 14.30 -0.49 0.21
C HIS A 48 13.42 -0.87 1.42
N TYR A 49 13.57 -0.14 2.53
CA TYR A 49 12.86 -0.39 3.78
C TYR A 49 11.33 -0.45 3.58
N TRP A 50 10.75 0.50 2.84
CA TRP A 50 9.30 0.52 2.63
C TRP A 50 8.78 -0.56 1.64
N TRP A 51 9.60 -1.03 0.68
CA TRP A 51 9.20 -2.18 -0.16
C TRP A 51 9.02 -3.42 0.70
N MET A 52 9.87 -3.57 1.71
CA MET A 52 9.79 -4.67 2.66
C MET A 52 8.56 -4.59 3.56
N ALA A 53 8.11 -3.39 3.92
CA ALA A 53 6.82 -3.22 4.59
C ALA A 53 5.68 -3.77 3.71
N HIS A 54 5.70 -3.48 2.41
CA HIS A 54 4.69 -4.00 1.50
C HIS A 54 4.79 -5.50 1.21
N ALA A 55 5.98 -6.09 1.36
CA ALA A 55 6.17 -7.54 1.37
C ALA A 55 5.52 -8.20 2.60
N VAL A 56 5.70 -7.62 3.79
CA VAL A 56 5.00 -8.04 5.01
C VAL A 56 3.49 -7.97 4.78
N ASP A 57 2.99 -6.88 4.19
CA ASP A 57 1.57 -6.72 3.87
C ASP A 57 0.99 -7.84 3.00
N VAL A 58 1.69 -8.26 1.94
CA VAL A 58 1.18 -9.33 1.06
C VAL A 58 1.30 -10.70 1.70
N LEU A 59 2.31 -10.92 2.56
CA LEU A 59 2.37 -12.14 3.37
C LEU A 59 1.18 -12.24 4.33
N VAL A 60 0.75 -11.11 4.89
CA VAL A 60 -0.47 -11.06 5.71
C VAL A 60 -1.71 -11.35 4.87
N ASP A 61 -1.81 -10.83 3.63
CA ASP A 61 -2.93 -11.16 2.73
C ASP A 61 -3.00 -12.67 2.47
N GLY A 62 -1.86 -13.29 2.15
CA GLY A 62 -1.75 -14.74 1.94
C GLY A 62 -2.10 -15.56 3.18
N LEU A 63 -1.62 -15.15 4.36
CA LEU A 63 -1.97 -15.77 5.64
C LEU A 63 -3.48 -15.71 5.91
N GLN A 64 -4.09 -14.53 5.73
CA GLN A 64 -5.53 -14.34 5.96
C GLN A 64 -6.37 -15.17 4.98
N ARG A 65 -5.93 -15.30 3.73
CA ARG A 65 -6.64 -16.02 2.68
C ARG A 65 -6.56 -17.54 2.83
N THR A 66 -5.41 -18.07 3.25
CA THR A 66 -5.11 -19.52 3.24
C THR A 66 -5.04 -20.16 4.62
N GLY A 67 -4.66 -19.40 5.66
CA GLY A 67 -4.36 -19.92 6.98
C GLY A 67 -3.07 -20.75 7.06
N GLU A 68 -2.25 -20.78 6.01
CA GLU A 68 -1.06 -21.63 5.98
C GLU A 68 0.05 -21.11 6.91
N HIS A 69 0.60 -22.03 7.72
CA HIS A 69 1.55 -21.69 8.78
C HIS A 69 2.87 -21.10 8.28
N TRP A 70 3.31 -21.44 7.06
CA TRP A 70 4.58 -20.94 6.52
C TRP A 70 4.58 -19.41 6.37
N TYR A 71 3.43 -18.77 6.14
CA TYR A 71 3.34 -17.31 6.12
C TYR A 71 3.74 -16.70 7.46
N ALA A 72 3.29 -17.30 8.57
CA ALA A 72 3.64 -16.84 9.92
C ALA A 72 5.12 -17.07 10.24
N GLU A 73 5.70 -18.19 9.81
CA GLU A 73 7.14 -18.46 9.91
C GLU A 73 7.94 -17.44 9.10
N ARG A 74 7.48 -17.14 7.87
CA ARG A 74 8.09 -16.14 6.99
C ARG A 74 8.03 -14.75 7.61
N LEU A 75 6.88 -14.32 8.15
CA LEU A 75 6.72 -13.05 8.87
C LEU A 75 7.67 -12.94 10.08
N SER A 76 7.86 -14.03 10.83
CA SER A 76 8.81 -14.05 11.95
C SER A 76 10.24 -13.85 11.48
N ALA A 77 10.68 -14.59 10.44
CA ALA A 77 12.00 -14.41 9.86
C ALA A 77 12.19 -12.99 9.29
N PHE A 78 11.16 -12.45 8.62
CA PHE A 78 11.15 -11.11 8.07
C PHE A 78 11.34 -10.03 9.14
N HIS A 79 10.68 -10.18 10.29
CA HIS A 79 10.80 -9.24 11.42
C HIS A 79 12.25 -9.15 11.92
N GLU A 80 12.90 -10.30 12.09
CA GLU A 80 14.30 -10.39 12.50
C GLU A 80 15.24 -9.79 11.43
N GLY A 81 15.04 -10.16 10.16
CA GLY A 81 15.85 -9.70 9.04
C GLY A 81 15.79 -8.18 8.86
N LEU A 82 14.60 -7.60 8.94
CA LEU A 82 14.42 -6.15 8.84
C LEU A 82 15.08 -5.39 9.98
N LEU A 83 14.87 -5.86 11.22
CA LEU A 83 15.50 -5.22 12.38
C LEU A 83 17.02 -5.26 12.27
N GLN A 84 17.60 -6.40 11.85
CA GLN A 84 19.03 -6.53 11.65
C GLN A 84 19.53 -5.64 10.51
N ARG A 85 18.84 -5.62 9.36
CA ARG A 85 19.22 -4.81 8.19
C ARG A 85 19.18 -3.32 8.50
N ASN A 86 18.25 -2.88 9.34
CA ASN A 86 18.12 -1.49 9.80
C ASN A 86 18.99 -1.15 11.03
N GLY A 87 20.08 -1.91 11.27
CA GLY A 87 21.05 -1.59 12.32
C GLY A 87 20.57 -1.86 13.75
N GLY A 88 19.56 -2.70 13.93
CA GLY A 88 19.03 -3.09 15.23
C GLY A 88 17.98 -2.13 15.80
N VAL A 89 17.51 -1.17 15.00
CA VAL A 89 16.44 -0.23 15.37
C VAL A 89 15.34 -0.21 14.32
N TRP A 90 14.12 0.17 14.70
CA TRP A 90 12.99 0.29 13.76
C TRP A 90 12.86 1.67 13.11
N PRO A 91 13.03 2.80 13.83
CA PRO A 91 12.89 4.11 13.23
C PRO A 91 13.82 4.32 12.03
N ASN A 92 13.31 5.05 11.04
CA ASN A 92 14.01 5.44 9.81
C ASN A 92 14.08 6.99 9.75
N GLU A 93 14.79 7.53 8.76
CA GLU A 93 14.86 8.96 8.43
C GLU A 93 13.59 9.46 7.74
N LEU A 94 12.98 8.60 6.93
CA LEU A 94 11.77 8.88 6.16
C LEU A 94 10.52 8.51 6.98
N TYR A 95 9.58 9.45 7.12
CA TYR A 95 8.37 9.25 7.92
C TYR A 95 7.36 8.33 7.23
N ASP A 96 7.19 8.48 5.92
CA ASP A 96 6.37 7.60 5.09
C ASP A 96 6.84 6.14 5.14
N ASP A 97 8.15 5.88 5.03
CA ASP A 97 8.73 4.54 5.21
C ASP A 97 8.31 3.90 6.55
N MET A 98 8.34 4.68 7.62
CA MET A 98 7.91 4.22 8.95
C MET A 98 6.41 3.98 9.01
N GLU A 99 5.59 4.79 8.34
CA GLU A 99 4.13 4.61 8.28
C GLU A 99 3.76 3.29 7.61
N TRP A 100 4.40 2.99 6.47
CA TRP A 100 4.20 1.72 5.78
C TRP A 100 4.56 0.53 6.65
N MET A 101 5.71 0.61 7.32
CA MET A 101 6.19 -0.46 8.19
C MET A 101 5.28 -0.64 9.42
N ALA A 102 4.81 0.45 10.03
CA ALA A 102 3.89 0.40 11.14
C ALA A 102 2.53 -0.20 10.75
N LEU A 103 1.99 0.17 9.59
CA LEU A 103 0.76 -0.41 9.04
C LEU A 103 0.90 -1.91 8.81
N ALA A 104 2.00 -2.35 8.18
CA ALA A 104 2.24 -3.75 7.88
C ALA A 104 2.36 -4.60 9.16
N TRP A 105 3.11 -4.14 10.16
CA TRP A 105 3.22 -4.86 11.43
C TRP A 105 1.98 -4.80 12.30
N LEU A 106 1.17 -3.73 12.22
CA LEU A 106 -0.14 -3.69 12.87
C LEU A 106 -1.06 -4.77 12.28
N ARG A 107 -1.09 -4.90 10.95
CA ARG A 107 -1.84 -5.98 10.28
C ARG A 107 -1.31 -7.37 10.64
N ALA A 108 0.01 -7.56 10.65
CA ALA A 108 0.61 -8.82 11.05
C ALA A 108 0.29 -9.18 12.51
N TYR A 109 0.28 -8.20 13.41
CA TYR A 109 -0.17 -8.40 14.79
C TYR A 109 -1.63 -8.84 14.85
N GLN A 110 -2.52 -8.20 14.11
CA GLN A 110 -3.94 -8.58 14.08
C GLN A 110 -4.14 -10.01 13.54
N ALA A 111 -3.32 -10.43 12.58
CA ALA A 111 -3.41 -11.77 11.99
C ALA A 111 -2.79 -12.89 12.86
N THR A 112 -1.81 -12.56 13.72
CA THR A 112 -1.00 -13.59 14.43
C THR A 112 -1.05 -13.51 15.95
N GLY A 113 -1.44 -12.36 16.51
CA GLY A 113 -1.37 -12.08 17.94
C GLY A 113 0.05 -11.84 18.49
N GLN A 114 1.08 -11.79 17.65
CA GLN A 114 2.47 -11.69 18.10
C GLN A 114 2.80 -10.31 18.68
N ALA A 115 3.10 -10.27 19.98
CA ALA A 115 3.33 -9.02 20.71
C ALA A 115 4.49 -8.18 20.16
N ALA A 116 5.51 -8.80 19.56
CA ALA A 116 6.63 -8.11 18.93
C ALA A 116 6.19 -7.19 17.78
N TYR A 117 5.19 -7.61 16.99
CA TYR A 117 4.69 -6.83 15.85
C TYR A 117 3.90 -5.61 16.34
N LYS A 118 3.08 -5.79 17.39
CA LYS A 118 2.41 -4.66 18.08
C LYS A 118 3.43 -3.66 18.61
N ALA A 119 4.48 -4.14 19.27
CA ALA A 119 5.51 -3.27 19.83
C ALA A 119 6.21 -2.46 18.73
N THR A 120 6.52 -3.06 17.58
CA THR A 120 7.07 -2.35 16.41
C THR A 120 6.12 -1.26 15.90
N ALA A 121 4.84 -1.58 15.69
CA ALA A 121 3.87 -0.60 15.18
C ALA A 121 3.71 0.61 16.12
N LEU A 122 3.59 0.37 17.43
CA LEU A 122 3.45 1.44 18.43
C LEU A 122 4.73 2.28 18.59
N LEU A 123 5.91 1.65 18.48
CA LEU A 123 7.19 2.35 18.52
C LEU A 123 7.32 3.33 17.34
N LEU A 124 7.01 2.85 16.14
CA LEU A 124 7.06 3.66 14.92
C LEU A 124 6.02 4.78 14.95
N TRP A 125 4.79 4.51 15.39
CA TRP A 125 3.76 5.54 15.51
C TRP A 125 4.20 6.73 16.37
N LYS A 126 4.83 6.44 17.51
CA LYS A 126 5.37 7.48 18.38
C LYS A 126 6.44 8.34 17.69
N ASP A 127 7.27 7.74 16.84
CA ASP A 127 8.29 8.47 16.09
C ASP A 127 7.66 9.29 14.96
N ILE A 128 6.69 8.73 14.23
CA ILE A 128 5.94 9.40 13.16
C ILE A 128 5.26 10.68 13.66
N GLN A 129 4.66 10.65 14.86
CA GLN A 129 4.03 11.83 15.46
C GLN A 129 4.99 13.02 15.62
N THR A 130 6.32 12.77 15.69
CA THR A 130 7.33 13.83 15.78
C THR A 130 7.52 14.61 14.48
N GLY A 131 7.06 14.06 13.34
CA GLY A 131 7.10 14.72 12.05
C GLY A 131 6.04 15.81 11.87
N TRP A 132 4.98 15.82 12.69
CA TRP A 132 3.98 16.88 12.65
C TRP A 132 4.55 18.21 13.15
N ASN A 133 4.34 19.28 12.38
CA ASN A 133 4.68 20.65 12.79
C ASN A 133 3.82 21.68 12.04
N GLU A 134 3.93 22.96 12.41
CA GLU A 134 3.10 24.05 11.90
C GLU A 134 3.54 24.62 10.54
N HIS A 135 4.63 24.14 9.93
CA HIS A 135 4.96 24.50 8.55
C HIS A 135 3.82 24.08 7.62
N MET A 136 3.48 24.94 6.67
CA MET A 136 2.35 24.72 5.74
C MET A 136 1.02 24.42 6.45
N GLY A 137 0.78 25.02 7.62
CA GLY A 137 -0.49 24.92 8.35
C GLY A 137 -0.71 23.59 9.07
N GLY A 138 0.31 22.74 9.15
CA GLY A 138 0.21 21.40 9.74
C GLY A 138 0.87 20.34 8.86
N GLY A 139 0.51 19.09 9.10
CA GLY A 139 0.98 17.94 8.33
C GLY A 139 2.30 17.38 8.86
N ILE A 140 2.47 16.09 8.67
CA ILE A 140 3.71 15.35 8.92
C ILE A 140 4.67 15.62 7.76
N ALA A 141 5.92 15.90 8.09
CA ALA A 141 6.98 16.10 7.10
C ALA A 141 7.35 14.79 6.40
N TRP A 142 7.90 14.86 5.19
CA TRP A 142 8.37 13.67 4.50
C TRP A 142 9.55 12.99 5.21
N GLN A 143 10.53 13.77 5.67
CA GLN A 143 11.77 13.27 6.28
C GLN A 143 12.27 14.18 7.40
N LYS A 144 13.06 13.65 8.33
CA LYS A 144 13.53 14.39 9.52
C LYS A 144 14.46 15.56 9.17
N THR A 145 15.22 15.47 8.08
CA THR A 145 16.08 16.56 7.60
C THR A 145 15.35 17.68 6.83
N GLN A 146 14.07 17.51 6.50
CA GLN A 146 13.29 18.50 5.74
C GLN A 146 11.87 18.63 6.32
N LEU A 147 11.77 19.28 7.47
CA LEU A 147 10.54 19.37 8.25
C LEU A 147 9.46 20.27 7.62
N ASP A 148 9.78 21.06 6.61
CA ASP A 148 8.87 22.01 5.97
C ASP A 148 8.27 21.48 4.65
N TYR A 149 8.74 20.34 4.13
CA TYR A 149 8.12 19.65 3.00
C TYR A 149 7.07 18.64 3.50
N LYS A 150 5.81 18.86 3.11
CA LYS A 150 4.68 18.03 3.51
C LYS A 150 4.13 17.31 2.28
N ASN A 151 3.99 16.00 2.35
CA ASN A 151 3.52 15.20 1.23
C ASN A 151 2.43 14.19 1.64
N THR A 152 1.60 13.82 0.69
CA THR A 152 0.54 12.83 0.84
C THR A 152 1.05 11.49 1.40
N PRO A 153 2.20 10.95 0.95
CA PRO A 153 2.77 9.70 1.45
C PRO A 153 3.08 9.67 2.95
N ALA A 154 3.38 10.83 3.56
CA ALA A 154 3.63 10.92 5.00
C ALA A 154 2.40 11.37 5.81
N ASN A 155 1.23 11.57 5.17
CA ASN A 155 0.05 12.08 5.86
C ASN A 155 -1.14 11.13 5.74
N ALA A 156 -1.50 10.72 4.52
CA ALA A 156 -2.63 9.83 4.35
C ALA A 156 -2.41 8.43 4.97
N PRO A 157 -1.23 7.78 4.86
CA PRO A 157 -0.95 6.54 5.59
C PRO A 157 -0.91 6.73 7.11
N ALA A 158 -0.36 7.83 7.62
CA ALA A 158 -0.45 8.18 9.05
C ALA A 158 -1.89 8.29 9.54
N ALA A 159 -2.81 8.88 8.76
CA ALA A 159 -4.22 8.94 9.09
C ALA A 159 -4.86 7.54 9.16
N ILE A 160 -4.54 6.66 8.20
CA ILE A 160 -4.96 5.25 8.20
C ILE A 160 -4.43 4.54 9.45
N LEU A 161 -3.15 4.71 9.77
CA LEU A 161 -2.49 4.08 10.92
C LEU A 161 -3.15 4.52 12.23
N ALA A 162 -3.33 5.82 12.42
CA ALA A 162 -3.98 6.38 13.60
C ALA A 162 -5.41 5.86 13.77
N ALA A 163 -6.21 5.83 12.69
CA ALA A 163 -7.57 5.30 12.70
C ALA A 163 -7.59 3.80 13.09
N ARG A 164 -6.70 2.99 12.51
CA ARG A 164 -6.59 1.56 12.81
C ARG A 164 -6.09 1.29 14.23
N LEU A 165 -5.17 2.10 14.75
CA LEU A 165 -4.72 2.01 16.14
C LEU A 165 -5.86 2.34 17.11
N TYR A 166 -6.68 3.34 16.81
CA TYR A 166 -7.90 3.63 17.56
C TYR A 166 -8.86 2.43 17.56
N GLN A 167 -9.14 1.84 16.40
CA GLN A 167 -10.02 0.66 16.32
C GLN A 167 -9.45 -0.55 17.08
N ALA A 168 -8.12 -0.75 17.03
CA ALA A 168 -7.47 -1.89 17.66
C ALA A 168 -7.34 -1.76 19.19
N PHE A 169 -7.14 -0.55 19.71
CA PHE A 169 -6.73 -0.34 21.11
C PHE A 169 -7.60 0.67 21.89
N GLY A 170 -8.47 1.43 21.22
CA GLY A 170 -9.48 2.29 21.85
C GLY A 170 -8.97 3.61 22.43
N GLU A 171 -7.70 3.96 22.19
CA GLU A 171 -7.11 5.21 22.70
C GLU A 171 -7.59 6.42 21.89
N ALA A 172 -8.40 7.29 22.51
CA ALA A 172 -9.06 8.43 21.86
C ALA A 172 -8.09 9.39 21.14
N GLU A 173 -6.86 9.54 21.65
CA GLU A 173 -5.81 10.37 21.03
C GLU A 173 -5.52 9.92 19.58
N ASN A 174 -5.57 8.62 19.29
CA ASN A 174 -5.34 8.13 17.94
C ASN A 174 -6.45 8.54 16.96
N LEU A 175 -7.71 8.64 17.42
CA LEU A 175 -8.79 9.20 16.59
C LEU A 175 -8.61 10.70 16.37
N GLU A 176 -8.17 11.44 17.38
CA GLU A 176 -7.86 12.86 17.24
C GLU A 176 -6.76 13.09 16.20
N TRP A 177 -5.71 12.28 16.21
CA TRP A 177 -4.66 12.30 15.18
C TRP A 177 -5.21 11.98 13.79
N ALA A 178 -5.99 10.90 13.64
CA ALA A 178 -6.57 10.52 12.35
C ALA A 178 -7.40 11.66 11.74
N LEU A 179 -8.26 12.28 12.55
CA LEU A 179 -9.10 13.41 12.13
C LEU A 179 -8.26 14.66 11.80
N LYS A 180 -7.24 14.97 12.62
CA LYS A 180 -6.36 16.11 12.43
C LYS A 180 -5.59 16.01 11.11
N ILE A 181 -4.98 14.86 10.85
CA ILE A 181 -4.18 14.62 9.65
C ILE A 181 -5.07 14.59 8.40
N TYR A 182 -6.20 13.89 8.46
CA TYR A 182 -7.14 13.83 7.33
C TYR A 182 -7.67 15.22 6.92
N ARG A 183 -8.04 16.05 7.90
CA ARG A 183 -8.51 17.42 7.62
C ARG A 183 -7.44 18.26 6.93
N TRP A 184 -6.21 18.21 7.44
CA TRP A 184 -5.09 18.93 6.81
C TRP A 184 -4.84 18.45 5.39
N GLN A 185 -4.80 17.13 5.16
CA GLN A 185 -4.62 16.51 3.85
C GLN A 185 -5.71 16.96 2.86
N LYS A 186 -6.98 16.87 3.27
CA LYS A 186 -8.13 17.28 2.46
C LYS A 186 -8.08 18.76 2.08
N GLU A 187 -7.67 19.62 3.01
CA GLU A 187 -7.61 21.07 2.80
C GLU A 187 -6.47 21.48 1.86
N HIS A 188 -5.31 20.83 1.93
CA HIS A 188 -4.09 21.31 1.28
C HIS A 188 -3.67 20.52 0.03
N LEU A 189 -3.91 19.21 0.00
CA LEU A 189 -3.35 18.31 -1.02
C LEU A 189 -4.42 17.56 -1.83
N VAL A 190 -5.70 17.89 -1.66
CA VAL A 190 -6.79 17.34 -2.47
C VAL A 190 -7.41 18.45 -3.30
N ASP A 191 -7.56 18.24 -4.60
CA ASP A 191 -8.26 19.15 -5.48
C ASP A 191 -9.73 19.25 -5.06
N PRO A 192 -10.22 20.42 -4.61
CA PRO A 192 -11.59 20.57 -4.12
C PRO A 192 -12.64 20.44 -5.24
N THR A 193 -12.22 20.46 -6.51
CA THR A 193 -13.10 20.36 -7.67
C THR A 193 -13.30 18.91 -8.10
N THR A 194 -12.22 18.14 -8.14
CA THR A 194 -12.23 16.78 -8.71
C THR A 194 -12.10 15.69 -7.64
N GLY A 195 -11.48 15.98 -6.50
CA GLY A 195 -11.07 14.98 -5.53
C GLY A 195 -9.72 14.32 -5.84
N PHE A 196 -9.01 14.77 -6.88
CA PHE A 196 -7.68 14.26 -7.21
C PHE A 196 -6.65 14.68 -6.14
N VAL A 197 -5.75 13.78 -5.77
CA VAL A 197 -4.77 14.00 -4.69
C VAL A 197 -3.41 14.35 -5.28
N TRP A 198 -2.89 15.51 -4.90
CA TRP A 198 -1.56 15.99 -5.29
C TRP A 198 -0.46 15.38 -4.41
N ASP A 199 0.77 15.38 -4.90
CA ASP A 199 1.87 14.67 -4.23
C ASP A 199 2.30 15.34 -2.93
N GLY A 200 2.66 16.61 -2.99
CA GLY A 200 3.10 17.34 -1.81
C GLY A 200 3.27 18.82 -2.07
N MET A 201 3.67 19.53 -1.02
CA MET A 201 3.81 20.98 -1.02
C MET A 201 5.08 21.43 -0.33
N ASN A 202 5.70 22.49 -0.86
CA ASN A 202 6.91 23.12 -0.35
C ASN A 202 8.18 22.25 -0.44
N ARG A 203 8.25 21.33 -1.42
CA ARG A 203 9.42 20.46 -1.63
C ARG A 203 10.71 21.23 -1.91
N THR A 204 10.60 22.38 -2.59
CA THR A 204 11.70 23.26 -3.00
C THR A 204 11.81 24.53 -2.15
N GLY A 205 11.02 24.65 -1.06
CA GLY A 205 11.02 25.83 -0.19
C GLY A 205 10.27 27.05 -0.75
N ASP A 206 9.42 26.86 -1.77
CA ASP A 206 8.67 27.92 -2.46
C ASP A 206 7.16 27.95 -2.12
N GLY A 207 6.73 27.09 -1.21
CA GLY A 207 5.32 26.93 -0.80
C GLY A 207 4.40 26.33 -1.88
N GLN A 208 4.92 25.93 -3.05
CA GLN A 208 4.11 25.42 -4.16
C GLN A 208 3.71 23.96 -3.96
N ILE A 209 2.63 23.55 -4.63
CA ILE A 209 2.15 22.16 -4.69
C ILE A 209 2.67 21.51 -5.98
N ASP A 210 3.23 20.30 -5.88
CA ASP A 210 3.70 19.50 -7.01
C ASP A 210 2.51 18.83 -7.74
N LYS A 211 1.72 19.60 -8.50
CA LYS A 211 0.49 19.12 -9.18
C LYS A 211 0.73 18.23 -10.39
N ASP A 212 1.93 18.29 -10.98
CA ASP A 212 2.30 17.47 -12.14
C ASP A 212 2.67 16.03 -11.74
N TRP A 213 2.91 15.79 -10.44
CA TRP A 213 3.27 14.49 -9.89
C TRP A 213 1.99 13.70 -9.58
N LYS A 214 1.46 13.06 -10.63
CA LYS A 214 0.20 12.31 -10.59
C LYS A 214 0.45 10.83 -10.35
N TYR A 215 0.44 10.43 -9.09
CA TYR A 215 0.70 9.04 -8.70
C TYR A 215 -0.53 8.33 -8.14
N SER A 216 -0.69 7.07 -8.53
CA SER A 216 -1.85 6.25 -8.15
C SER A 216 -1.96 6.01 -6.64
N TYR A 217 -0.84 5.77 -5.95
CA TYR A 217 -0.85 5.48 -4.52
C TYR A 217 -1.38 6.63 -3.65
N ASN A 218 -1.09 7.89 -4.00
CA ASN A 218 -1.60 9.08 -3.31
C ASN A 218 -3.14 9.07 -3.28
N GLN A 219 -3.76 8.64 -4.38
CA GLN A 219 -5.20 8.49 -4.48
C GLN A 219 -5.68 7.36 -3.56
N GLY A 220 -4.97 6.22 -3.59
CA GLY A 220 -5.24 5.05 -2.78
C GLY A 220 -5.26 5.34 -1.28
N VAL A 221 -4.20 5.97 -0.77
CA VAL A 221 -4.08 6.21 0.67
C VAL A 221 -5.11 7.20 1.19
N TYR A 222 -5.51 8.17 0.37
CA TYR A 222 -6.58 9.10 0.75
C TYR A 222 -7.95 8.41 0.77
N ILE A 223 -8.25 7.56 -0.22
CA ILE A 223 -9.42 6.66 -0.20
C ILE A 223 -9.40 5.80 1.07
N GLY A 224 -8.25 5.20 1.38
CA GLY A 224 -8.06 4.37 2.58
C GLY A 224 -8.33 5.13 3.87
N ALA A 225 -7.78 6.34 4.01
CA ALA A 225 -7.97 7.18 5.18
C ALA A 225 -9.45 7.55 5.37
N ALA A 226 -10.14 7.90 4.28
CA ALA A 226 -11.56 8.21 4.30
C ALA A 226 -12.39 6.98 4.72
N VAL A 227 -12.09 5.80 4.18
CA VAL A 227 -12.76 4.54 4.53
C VAL A 227 -12.58 4.20 6.02
N GLU A 228 -11.38 4.35 6.59
CA GLU A 228 -11.19 4.08 8.02
C GLU A 228 -11.96 5.08 8.90
N LEU A 229 -12.01 6.36 8.52
CA LEU A 229 -12.80 7.36 9.24
C LEU A 229 -14.30 7.11 9.13
N TYR A 230 -14.79 6.67 7.96
CA TYR A 230 -16.18 6.21 7.81
C TYR A 230 -16.49 5.06 8.77
N ARG A 231 -15.64 4.02 8.84
CA ARG A 231 -15.83 2.86 9.72
C ARG A 231 -15.90 3.23 11.20
N ILE A 232 -15.24 4.32 11.61
CA ILE A 232 -15.25 4.80 13.00
C ILE A 232 -16.44 5.71 13.29
N THR A 233 -16.74 6.64 12.39
CA THR A 233 -17.68 7.73 12.63
C THR A 233 -19.10 7.47 12.10
N ASN A 234 -19.22 6.55 11.14
CA ASN A 234 -20.40 6.34 10.30
C ASN A 234 -20.85 7.59 9.52
N ASP A 235 -19.97 8.58 9.33
CA ASP A 235 -20.28 9.78 8.54
C ASP A 235 -20.12 9.48 7.04
N PRO A 236 -21.21 9.48 6.25
CA PRO A 236 -21.17 9.10 4.84
C PRO A 236 -20.37 10.08 3.97
N SER A 237 -20.06 11.29 4.45
CA SER A 237 -19.23 12.24 3.70
C SER A 237 -17.82 11.70 3.40
N TYR A 238 -17.29 10.81 4.24
CA TYR A 238 -16.02 10.15 3.97
C TYR A 238 -16.09 9.14 2.81
N LEU A 239 -17.21 8.44 2.64
CA LEU A 239 -17.40 7.57 1.47
C LEU A 239 -17.58 8.38 0.18
N GLU A 240 -18.22 9.55 0.26
CA GLU A 240 -18.30 10.47 -0.87
C GLU A 240 -16.91 11.01 -1.28
N ASP A 241 -16.05 11.34 -0.30
CA ASP A 241 -14.67 11.71 -0.58
C ASP A 241 -13.92 10.57 -1.31
N ALA A 242 -14.06 9.32 -0.82
CA ALA A 242 -13.47 8.15 -1.46
C ALA A 242 -13.96 7.96 -2.91
N ARG A 243 -15.27 8.10 -3.15
CA ARG A 243 -15.89 7.97 -4.47
C ARG A 243 -15.40 9.03 -5.45
N LEU A 244 -15.30 10.29 -5.01
CA LEU A 244 -14.80 11.40 -5.83
C LEU A 244 -13.33 11.18 -6.20
N THR A 245 -12.48 10.84 -5.22
CA THR A 245 -11.07 10.55 -5.47
C THR A 245 -10.87 9.36 -6.40
N PHE A 246 -11.63 8.27 -6.21
CA PHE A 246 -11.59 7.13 -7.13
C PHE A 246 -11.99 7.54 -8.55
N SER A 247 -13.09 8.29 -8.70
CA SER A 247 -13.57 8.74 -10.01
C SER A 247 -12.53 9.60 -10.74
N ALA A 248 -11.89 10.53 -10.02
CA ALA A 248 -10.82 11.36 -10.57
C ALA A 248 -9.59 10.53 -10.96
N ALA A 249 -9.17 9.58 -10.12
CA ALA A 249 -8.03 8.71 -10.41
C ALA A 249 -8.30 7.80 -11.61
N ALA A 250 -9.49 7.18 -11.69
CA ALA A 250 -9.88 6.33 -12.82
C ALA A 250 -9.90 7.12 -14.14
N TYR A 251 -10.42 8.35 -14.11
CA TYR A 251 -10.44 9.25 -15.26
C TYR A 251 -9.02 9.65 -15.69
N GLU A 252 -8.24 10.25 -14.77
CA GLU A 252 -6.96 10.86 -15.14
C GLU A 252 -5.83 9.85 -15.39
N LEU A 253 -5.85 8.69 -14.72
CA LEU A 253 -4.75 7.73 -14.77
C LEU A 253 -5.02 6.54 -15.71
N ALA A 254 -6.28 6.11 -15.87
CA ALA A 254 -6.61 4.84 -16.49
C ALA A 254 -7.51 4.94 -17.74
N GLU A 255 -8.32 6.00 -17.89
CA GLU A 255 -9.28 6.12 -19.00
C GLU A 255 -8.61 6.01 -20.37
N ALA A 256 -7.48 6.70 -20.56
CA ALA A 256 -6.72 6.70 -21.82
C ALA A 256 -6.19 5.32 -22.22
N LYS A 257 -6.11 4.37 -21.27
CA LYS A 257 -5.70 2.97 -21.48
C LYS A 257 -6.87 1.99 -21.29
N GLY A 258 -8.11 2.44 -21.49
CA GLY A 258 -9.29 1.58 -21.43
C GLY A 258 -9.60 1.04 -20.04
N GLY A 259 -9.24 1.80 -18.98
CA GLY A 259 -9.47 1.42 -17.59
C GLY A 259 -8.32 0.65 -16.93
N VAL A 260 -7.23 0.38 -17.67
CA VAL A 260 -6.01 -0.22 -17.10
C VAL A 260 -5.10 0.87 -16.56
N LEU A 261 -4.60 0.69 -15.33
CA LEU A 261 -3.67 1.61 -14.69
C LEU A 261 -2.35 1.76 -15.50
N PRO A 262 -1.70 2.95 -15.44
CA PRO A 262 -0.58 3.26 -16.31
C PRO A 262 0.70 2.54 -15.89
N ASP A 263 1.69 2.46 -16.78
CA ASP A 263 3.05 2.14 -16.38
C ASP A 263 3.65 3.39 -15.71
N GLU A 264 3.81 3.34 -14.39
CA GLU A 264 4.36 4.45 -13.59
C GLU A 264 5.89 4.38 -13.49
N GLY A 265 6.51 3.36 -14.10
CA GLY A 265 7.95 3.15 -14.12
C GLY A 265 8.45 2.20 -13.04
N ASN A 266 9.77 1.99 -13.07
CA ASN A 266 10.50 1.10 -12.16
C ASN A 266 10.79 1.75 -10.81
N GLY A 267 11.45 1.00 -9.93
CA GLY A 267 11.83 1.42 -8.60
C GLY A 267 10.59 1.57 -7.74
N ASP A 268 10.53 2.69 -7.02
CA ASP A 268 9.46 2.98 -6.08
C ASP A 268 8.08 3.00 -6.76
N ALA A 269 8.02 3.53 -7.98
CA ALA A 269 6.78 3.64 -8.74
C ALA A 269 6.15 2.28 -9.10
N GLY A 270 6.93 1.19 -9.06
CA GLY A 270 6.41 -0.16 -9.25
C GLY A 270 5.36 -0.56 -8.19
N LEU A 271 5.42 0.03 -6.99
CA LEU A 271 4.49 -0.25 -5.88
C LEU A 271 3.20 0.57 -5.92
N PHE A 272 3.18 1.68 -6.67
CA PHE A 272 2.15 2.69 -6.49
C PHE A 272 0.74 2.17 -6.80
N LYS A 273 0.58 1.50 -7.95
CA LYS A 273 -0.70 0.90 -8.36
C LYS A 273 -1.24 -0.10 -7.35
N GLY A 274 -0.36 -0.91 -6.77
CA GLY A 274 -0.75 -1.91 -5.77
C GLY A 274 -1.36 -1.31 -4.51
N ILE A 275 -0.88 -0.12 -4.13
CA ILE A 275 -1.41 0.62 -2.99
C ILE A 275 -2.79 1.19 -3.30
N LEU A 276 -2.98 1.78 -4.50
CA LEU A 276 -4.31 2.19 -4.96
C LEU A 276 -5.30 1.03 -4.89
N ILE A 277 -4.94 -0.09 -5.49
CA ILE A 277 -5.76 -1.30 -5.53
C ILE A 277 -6.20 -1.77 -4.15
N ARG A 278 -5.27 -1.79 -3.17
CA ARG A 278 -5.60 -2.20 -1.80
C ARG A 278 -6.76 -1.37 -1.27
N TYR A 279 -6.66 -0.06 -1.36
CA TYR A 279 -7.64 0.83 -0.75
C TYR A 279 -8.90 1.02 -1.58
N THR A 280 -8.84 0.87 -2.91
CA THR A 280 -10.02 0.70 -3.75
C THR A 280 -10.83 -0.54 -3.34
N ALA A 281 -10.16 -1.66 -3.05
CA ALA A 281 -10.84 -2.86 -2.53
C ALA A 281 -11.43 -2.62 -1.13
N GLU A 282 -10.73 -1.90 -0.23
CA GLU A 282 -11.28 -1.54 1.08
C GLU A 282 -12.52 -0.65 0.98
N TRP A 283 -12.56 0.27 0.00
CA TRP A 283 -13.75 1.07 -0.30
C TRP A 283 -14.90 0.21 -0.81
N ALA A 284 -14.65 -0.68 -1.78
CA ALA A 284 -15.66 -1.62 -2.29
C ALA A 284 -16.30 -2.49 -1.18
N LYS A 285 -15.52 -2.84 -0.14
CA LYS A 285 -16.02 -3.58 1.02
C LYS A 285 -16.80 -2.71 2.02
N ALA A 286 -16.50 -1.42 2.10
CA ALA A 286 -17.14 -0.49 3.02
C ALA A 286 -18.43 0.11 2.46
N ASP A 287 -18.58 0.15 1.13
CA ASP A 287 -19.71 0.75 0.44
C ASP A 287 -20.25 -0.19 -0.65
N ALA A 288 -21.43 -0.76 -0.41
CA ALA A 288 -22.10 -1.63 -1.38
C ALA A 288 -22.50 -0.89 -2.68
N ALA A 289 -22.51 0.45 -2.69
CA ALA A 289 -22.77 1.24 -3.90
C ALA A 289 -21.53 1.35 -4.81
N ALA A 290 -20.33 1.02 -4.33
CA ALA A 290 -19.06 1.14 -5.06
C ALA A 290 -18.84 0.00 -6.08
N VAL A 291 -19.84 -0.29 -6.91
CA VAL A 291 -19.79 -1.37 -7.90
C VAL A 291 -18.69 -1.13 -8.95
N GLU A 292 -18.46 0.14 -9.32
CA GLU A 292 -17.43 0.57 -10.26
C GLU A 292 -16.00 0.24 -9.77
N ALA A 293 -15.78 0.16 -8.46
CA ALA A 293 -14.50 -0.21 -7.87
C ALA A 293 -14.17 -1.67 -8.20
N VAL A 294 -15.15 -2.57 -8.07
CA VAL A 294 -14.97 -4.01 -8.33
C VAL A 294 -14.73 -4.26 -9.82
N ASP A 295 -15.46 -3.57 -10.69
CA ASP A 295 -15.27 -3.67 -12.14
C ASP A 295 -13.88 -3.17 -12.56
N PHE A 296 -13.43 -2.04 -12.00
CA PHE A 296 -12.09 -1.51 -12.24
C PHE A 296 -10.98 -2.47 -11.81
N LEU A 297 -11.11 -3.08 -10.62
CA LEU A 297 -10.16 -4.08 -10.12
C LEU A 297 -10.15 -5.32 -11.02
N ARG A 298 -11.33 -5.79 -11.47
CA ARG A 298 -11.45 -6.93 -12.38
C ARG A 298 -10.75 -6.66 -13.72
N THR A 299 -11.02 -5.51 -14.34
CA THR A 299 -10.38 -5.12 -15.61
C THR A 299 -8.85 -5.13 -15.51
N ASN A 300 -8.32 -4.56 -14.42
CA ASN A 300 -6.88 -4.56 -14.20
C ASN A 300 -6.32 -5.96 -13.94
N ALA A 301 -7.04 -6.80 -13.19
CA ALA A 301 -6.58 -8.15 -12.84
C ALA A 301 -6.59 -9.11 -14.04
N GLU A 302 -7.59 -8.98 -14.91
CA GLU A 302 -7.65 -9.71 -16.18
C GLU A 302 -6.51 -9.28 -17.10
N CYS A 303 -6.28 -7.97 -17.25
CA CYS A 303 -5.17 -7.47 -18.05
C CYS A 303 -3.81 -7.96 -17.53
N LEU A 304 -3.56 -7.81 -16.22
CA LEU A 304 -2.37 -8.29 -15.53
C LEU A 304 -2.12 -9.77 -15.82
N TRP A 305 -3.14 -10.61 -15.67
CA TRP A 305 -2.96 -12.06 -15.79
C TRP A 305 -2.79 -12.51 -17.25
N GLU A 306 -3.65 -12.03 -18.15
CA GLU A 306 -3.69 -12.50 -19.53
C GLU A 306 -2.59 -11.89 -20.41
N GLN A 307 -2.08 -10.71 -20.05
CA GLN A 307 -1.09 -9.98 -20.85
C GLN A 307 0.20 -9.73 -20.08
N GLY A 308 0.10 -9.29 -18.81
CA GLY A 308 1.24 -8.87 -18.01
C GLY A 308 2.13 -10.00 -17.47
N LYS A 309 1.57 -11.20 -17.29
CA LYS A 309 2.30 -12.34 -16.71
C LYS A 309 3.51 -12.73 -17.58
N SER A 310 4.65 -13.00 -16.95
CA SER A 310 5.79 -13.63 -17.63
C SER A 310 5.44 -15.05 -18.12
N GLU A 311 6.17 -15.57 -19.11
CA GLU A 311 5.93 -16.92 -19.64
C GLU A 311 6.18 -18.02 -18.59
N ASP A 312 7.32 -17.93 -17.89
CA ASP A 312 7.83 -19.03 -17.05
C ASP A 312 7.21 -19.11 -15.65
N ALA A 313 6.75 -17.99 -15.10
CA ALA A 313 6.23 -17.90 -13.73
C ALA A 313 5.15 -16.81 -13.60
N ALA A 314 4.48 -16.76 -12.44
CA ALA A 314 3.58 -15.65 -12.08
C ALA A 314 4.38 -14.41 -11.64
N LEU A 315 5.23 -13.90 -12.53
CA LEU A 315 6.00 -12.68 -12.36
C LEU A 315 5.41 -11.53 -13.19
N PHE A 316 5.47 -10.33 -12.63
CA PHE A 316 4.81 -9.15 -13.17
C PHE A 316 5.67 -7.89 -13.03
N GLY A 317 5.89 -7.21 -14.15
CA GLY A 317 6.55 -5.92 -14.29
C GLY A 317 5.58 -4.75 -14.10
N THR A 318 6.01 -3.58 -14.57
CA THR A 318 5.32 -2.32 -14.29
C THR A 318 4.19 -2.00 -15.28
N ASP A 319 4.28 -2.49 -16.52
CA ASP A 319 3.23 -2.41 -17.53
C ASP A 319 2.43 -3.71 -17.60
N TRP A 320 1.17 -3.67 -17.17
CA TRP A 320 0.30 -4.85 -17.16
C TRP A 320 -0.28 -5.22 -18.53
N THR A 321 -0.05 -4.38 -19.54
CA THR A 321 -0.47 -4.65 -20.91
C THR A 321 0.60 -5.41 -21.72
N LEU A 322 1.79 -5.62 -21.15
CA LEU A 322 2.91 -6.27 -21.83
C LEU A 322 3.49 -7.39 -20.98
N SER A 323 3.77 -8.53 -21.63
CA SER A 323 4.37 -9.66 -20.91
C SER A 323 5.72 -9.30 -20.34
N SER A 324 5.89 -9.63 -19.07
CA SER A 324 7.06 -9.27 -18.28
C SER A 324 8.27 -10.10 -18.70
N THR A 325 9.37 -9.44 -19.04
CA THR A 325 10.63 -10.08 -19.44
C THR A 325 11.82 -9.48 -18.70
N GLY A 326 12.90 -10.26 -18.54
CA GLY A 326 14.12 -9.79 -17.89
C GLY A 326 14.02 -9.72 -16.37
N VAL A 327 14.63 -8.69 -15.77
CA VAL A 327 14.68 -8.49 -14.32
C VAL A 327 13.38 -7.86 -13.84
N ILE A 328 12.74 -8.51 -12.87
CA ILE A 328 11.50 -8.05 -12.24
C ILE A 328 11.82 -7.56 -10.84
N GLN A 329 11.44 -6.32 -10.56
CA GLN A 329 11.64 -5.72 -9.24
C GLN A 329 10.56 -6.17 -8.27
N LEU A 330 10.93 -6.28 -7.00
CA LEU A 330 10.04 -6.64 -5.92
C LEU A 330 8.85 -5.69 -5.87
N SER A 331 9.07 -4.38 -6.09
CA SER A 331 8.00 -3.38 -6.04
C SER A 331 6.86 -3.67 -7.03
N SER A 332 7.18 -3.96 -8.30
CA SER A 332 6.17 -4.29 -9.32
C SER A 332 5.47 -5.62 -9.03
N GLN A 333 6.23 -6.61 -8.57
CA GLN A 333 5.68 -7.92 -8.19
C GLN A 333 4.69 -7.79 -7.04
N LEU A 334 5.01 -7.00 -6.01
CA LEU A 334 4.14 -6.75 -4.88
C LEU A 334 2.83 -6.05 -5.29
N SER A 335 2.87 -5.13 -6.26
CA SER A 335 1.65 -4.52 -6.80
C SER A 335 0.71 -5.52 -7.44
N ALA A 336 1.25 -6.44 -8.24
CA ALA A 336 0.47 -7.50 -8.87
C ALA A 336 -0.14 -8.46 -7.84
N ILE A 337 0.63 -8.85 -6.83
CA ILE A 337 0.15 -9.73 -5.75
C ILE A 337 -0.99 -9.06 -4.98
N LYS A 338 -0.87 -7.77 -4.64
CA LYS A 338 -1.96 -7.02 -4.00
C LYS A 338 -3.26 -7.08 -4.82
N LEU A 339 -3.18 -6.98 -6.15
CA LEU A 339 -4.34 -7.09 -7.02
C LEU A 339 -4.99 -8.47 -6.96
N LEU A 340 -4.18 -9.51 -7.14
CA LEU A 340 -4.69 -10.88 -7.20
C LEU A 340 -5.26 -11.33 -5.85
N ASP A 341 -4.60 -11.00 -4.74
CA ASP A 341 -5.13 -11.29 -3.40
C ASP A 341 -6.45 -10.53 -3.14
N LYS A 342 -6.57 -9.26 -3.54
CA LYS A 342 -7.82 -8.50 -3.38
C LYS A 342 -8.95 -8.99 -4.28
N MET A 343 -8.66 -9.46 -5.49
CA MET A 343 -9.66 -10.13 -6.32
C MET A 343 -10.13 -11.44 -5.71
N ALA A 344 -9.21 -12.25 -5.16
CA ALA A 344 -9.56 -13.48 -4.46
C ALA A 344 -10.43 -13.21 -3.21
N GLU A 345 -10.19 -12.12 -2.50
CA GLU A 345 -10.99 -11.68 -1.36
C GLU A 345 -12.40 -11.23 -1.78
N LEU A 346 -12.49 -10.28 -2.72
CA LEU A 346 -13.78 -9.71 -3.15
C LEU A 346 -14.70 -10.74 -3.81
N THR A 347 -14.15 -11.74 -4.47
CA THR A 347 -14.94 -12.82 -5.10
C THR A 347 -15.51 -13.81 -4.09
N LYS A 348 -14.89 -13.96 -2.91
CA LYS A 348 -15.45 -14.73 -1.78
C LYS A 348 -16.59 -13.99 -1.08
N ASP A 349 -16.42 -12.68 -0.86
CA ASP A 349 -17.35 -11.85 -0.09
C ASP A 349 -18.66 -11.51 -0.83
N GLN A 350 -18.75 -11.77 -2.13
CA GLN A 350 -19.97 -11.60 -2.93
C GLN A 350 -20.90 -12.83 -2.93
N ILE A 351 -20.74 -13.72 -1.93
CA ILE A 351 -21.66 -14.80 -1.54
C ILE A 351 -22.35 -14.37 -0.25
#